data_AF-A0AAY5K5H1-F1
#
_entry.id   AF-A0AAY5K5H1-F1
#
_cell.length_a   1.000
_cell.length_b   1.000
_cell.length_c   1.000
_cell.angle_alpha   90.00
_cell.angle_beta   90.00
_cell.angle_gamma   90.00
#
_symmetry.space_group_name_H-M   'P 1'
#
loop_
_entity.id
_entity.type
_entity.pdbx_description
1 polymer ?
#
loop_
_entity_poly.entity_id
_entity_poly.type
_entity_poly.pdbx_seq_one_letter_code
_entity_poly.pdbx_strand_id
1 'polypeptide(L)'
;MVLSSETHGHVRVPETKGKGRSSAATMALSDADVQKQIKHMMAFIEQEANEKAEEIDAKAEEEFNIEKGRLVQTQRLKIMEYYEKKEKQIEQQKKIQMSNLMNQARLKVLKARDDMISEMLNEARKRLANIAKDPSRYPALMDGLVLQGFYQLLETKVTIRCRKQDLQVVQAAIQKNIPIYKAAVKNNIEVRIDQDNFLSPDISGGIEMYNANGKIKVSNTLESRLDLMAQQMMPEIRVALFGQNQNRKFLD
;
A
#
# COMPACT_ATOMS: atom_id res chain seq x y z
N MET A 1 -44.03 30.25 0.72
CA MET A 1 -43.26 31.41 1.23
C MET A 1 -42.39 31.88 0.07
N VAL A 2 -42.53 33.03 -0.56
CA VAL A 2 -43.08 34.36 -0.21
C VAL A 2 -43.47 34.99 -1.58
N LEU A 3 -44.76 35.17 -1.89
CA LEU A 3 -45.50 36.46 -1.99
C LEU A 3 -44.70 37.70 -2.44
N SER A 4 -45.14 38.32 -3.56
CA SER A 4 -45.22 39.77 -3.86
C SER A 4 -45.61 39.91 -5.34
N SER A 5 -46.85 40.19 -5.76
CA SER A 5 -47.69 41.40 -5.65
C SER A 5 -47.09 42.67 -6.27
N GLU A 6 -47.76 43.19 -7.30
CA GLU A 6 -47.92 44.61 -7.74
C GLU A 6 -48.15 44.64 -9.27
N THR A 7 -49.03 45.40 -9.92
CA THR A 7 -50.10 46.36 -9.58
C THR A 7 -50.85 46.70 -10.88
N HIS A 8 -52.17 46.87 -10.78
CA HIS A 8 -53.05 47.37 -11.84
C HIS A 8 -52.78 48.85 -12.18
N GLY A 9 -52.63 49.15 -13.48
CA GLY A 9 -52.66 50.51 -14.03
C GLY A 9 -53.95 50.75 -14.82
N HIS A 10 -54.99 51.22 -14.15
CA HIS A 10 -56.27 51.62 -14.75
C HIS A 10 -56.18 53.10 -15.15
N VAL A 11 -56.08 53.40 -16.44
CA VAL A 11 -56.07 54.80 -16.93
C VAL A 11 -57.48 55.24 -17.28
N ARG A 12 -57.97 56.19 -16.48
CA ARG A 12 -59.21 56.95 -16.62
C ARG A 12 -59.17 57.82 -17.88
N VAL A 13 -60.24 57.78 -18.69
CA VAL A 13 -60.50 58.75 -19.76
C VAL A 13 -61.57 59.73 -19.27
N PRO A 14 -61.40 61.06 -19.41
CA PRO A 14 -62.39 62.02 -18.93
C PRO A 14 -63.50 62.27 -19.95
N GLU A 15 -64.75 62.30 -19.46
CA GLU A 15 -65.89 62.87 -20.16
C GLU A 15 -65.77 64.41 -20.21
N THR A 16 -66.00 64.99 -21.39
CA THR A 16 -66.39 66.40 -21.52
C THR A 16 -67.60 66.52 -22.45
N LYS A 17 -68.71 67.01 -21.88
CA LYS A 17 -69.94 67.36 -22.60
C LYS A 17 -69.84 68.75 -23.25
N GLY A 18 -70.25 68.82 -24.51
CA GLY A 18 -71.27 69.77 -24.97
C GLY A 18 -70.80 71.02 -25.74
N LYS A 19 -71.11 71.07 -27.05
CA LYS A 19 -72.18 71.91 -27.64
C LYS A 19 -72.15 71.79 -29.16
N GLY A 20 -73.31 71.49 -29.73
CA GLY A 20 -73.50 71.49 -31.18
C GLY A 20 -73.55 72.89 -31.77
N ARG A 21 -73.10 73.00 -33.01
CA ARG A 21 -73.74 73.83 -34.03
C ARG A 21 -73.40 73.28 -35.42
N SER A 22 -74.47 73.18 -36.21
CA SER A 22 -74.55 72.77 -37.61
C SER A 22 -73.52 73.40 -38.55
N SER A 23 -73.04 72.62 -39.52
CA SER A 23 -73.16 72.98 -40.93
C SER A 23 -72.88 71.76 -41.80
N ALA A 24 -73.70 71.60 -42.83
CA ALA A 24 -73.63 70.54 -43.81
C ALA A 24 -72.36 70.63 -44.66
N ALA A 25 -71.75 69.47 -44.94
CA ALA A 25 -71.08 69.17 -46.20
C ALA A 25 -70.68 67.70 -46.18
N THR A 26 -71.54 66.82 -46.69
CA THR A 26 -71.14 65.49 -47.16
C THR A 26 -70.28 65.71 -48.39
N MET A 27 -68.99 66.00 -48.18
CA MET A 27 -67.98 65.92 -49.23
C MET A 27 -67.88 64.45 -49.60
N ALA A 28 -68.62 64.05 -50.64
CA ALA A 28 -68.39 62.79 -51.30
C ALA A 28 -66.95 62.83 -51.85
N LEU A 29 -66.03 62.20 -51.13
CA LEU A 29 -64.70 61.88 -51.64
C LEU A 29 -64.89 61.23 -53.01
N SER A 30 -64.11 61.66 -54.00
CA SER A 30 -64.16 61.00 -55.30
C SER A 30 -63.75 59.54 -55.13
N ASP A 31 -64.33 58.63 -55.92
CA ASP A 31 -64.03 57.19 -55.84
C ASP A 31 -62.52 56.92 -55.99
N ALA A 32 -61.81 57.80 -56.70
CA ALA A 32 -60.36 57.80 -56.82
C ALA A 32 -59.60 58.15 -55.52
N ASP A 33 -60.15 59.00 -54.65
CA ASP A 33 -59.56 59.36 -53.36
C ASP A 33 -59.81 58.27 -52.31
N VAL A 34 -60.98 57.63 -52.35
CA VAL A 34 -61.28 56.43 -51.54
C VAL A 34 -60.34 55.29 -51.93
N GLN A 35 -60.10 55.07 -53.21
CA GLN A 35 -59.18 54.04 -53.70
C GLN A 35 -57.72 54.32 -53.33
N LYS A 36 -57.29 55.60 -53.27
CA LYS A 36 -55.97 55.99 -52.76
C LYS A 36 -55.84 55.74 -51.26
N GLN A 37 -56.87 56.04 -50.47
CA GLN A 37 -56.89 55.75 -49.04
C GLN A 37 -56.83 54.25 -48.75
N ILE A 38 -57.56 53.43 -49.50
CA ILE A 38 -57.51 51.96 -49.38
C ILE A 38 -56.09 51.45 -49.71
N LYS A 39 -55.46 51.95 -50.78
CA LYS A 39 -54.07 51.58 -51.11
C LYS A 39 -53.08 52.00 -50.03
N HIS A 40 -53.23 53.18 -49.45
CA HIS A 40 -52.40 53.63 -48.33
C HIS A 40 -52.61 52.76 -47.09
N MET A 41 -53.86 52.37 -46.79
CA MET A 41 -54.17 51.48 -45.67
C MET A 41 -53.63 50.07 -45.90
N MET A 42 -53.68 49.55 -47.13
CA MET A 42 -53.06 48.27 -47.50
C MET A 42 -51.53 48.31 -47.34
N ALA A 43 -50.88 49.38 -47.81
CA ALA A 43 -49.44 49.56 -47.66
C ALA A 43 -49.02 49.67 -46.18
N PHE A 44 -49.83 50.32 -45.35
CA PHE A 44 -49.59 50.38 -43.91
C PHE A 44 -49.71 49.00 -43.24
N ILE A 45 -50.75 48.22 -43.59
CA ILE A 45 -50.92 46.84 -43.07
C ILE A 45 -49.76 45.95 -43.53
N GLU A 46 -49.31 46.09 -44.77
CA GLU A 46 -48.17 45.34 -45.31
C GLU A 46 -46.86 45.72 -44.61
N GLN A 47 -46.64 47.02 -44.36
CA GLN A 47 -45.48 47.49 -43.60
C GLN A 47 -45.52 47.00 -42.14
N GLU A 48 -46.66 47.11 -41.46
CA GLU A 48 -46.82 46.64 -40.08
C GLU A 48 -46.61 45.12 -39.98
N ALA A 49 -47.09 44.35 -40.96
CA ALA A 49 -46.85 42.91 -41.03
C ALA A 49 -45.36 42.57 -41.26
N ASN A 50 -44.68 43.33 -42.13
CA ASN A 50 -43.25 43.14 -42.40
C ASN A 50 -42.39 43.54 -41.19
N GLU A 51 -42.66 44.67 -40.54
CA GLU A 51 -41.96 45.08 -39.32
C GLU A 51 -42.14 44.05 -38.20
N LYS A 52 -43.35 43.49 -38.07
CA LYS A 52 -43.63 42.44 -37.08
C LYS A 52 -42.95 41.11 -37.43
N ALA A 53 -42.81 40.77 -38.71
CA ALA A 53 -42.05 39.61 -39.14
C ALA A 53 -40.56 39.78 -38.84
N GLU A 54 -39.98 40.95 -39.16
CA GLU A 54 -38.58 41.26 -38.84
C GLU A 54 -38.32 41.26 -37.33
N GLU A 55 -39.25 41.77 -36.52
CA GLU A 55 -39.14 41.71 -35.06
C GLU A 55 -39.12 40.26 -34.53
N ILE A 56 -39.97 39.38 -35.10
CA ILE A 56 -40.00 37.97 -34.73
C ILE A 56 -38.70 37.28 -35.14
N ASP A 57 -38.19 37.53 -36.33
CA ASP A 57 -36.95 36.94 -36.81
C ASP A 57 -35.74 37.39 -35.99
N ALA A 58 -35.66 38.69 -35.67
CA ALA A 58 -34.61 39.23 -34.79
C ALA A 58 -34.65 38.61 -33.40
N LYS A 59 -35.85 38.46 -32.81
CA LYS A 59 -36.04 37.78 -31.51
C LYS A 59 -35.67 36.30 -31.58
N ALA A 60 -36.06 35.60 -32.63
CA ALA A 60 -35.72 34.19 -32.82
C ALA A 60 -34.21 33.98 -32.93
N GLU A 61 -33.50 34.87 -33.61
CA GLU A 61 -32.03 34.81 -33.73
C GLU A 61 -31.34 35.13 -32.39
N GLU A 62 -31.84 36.11 -31.63
CA GLU A 62 -31.34 36.40 -30.28
C GLU A 62 -31.52 35.20 -29.34
N GLU A 63 -32.73 34.63 -29.29
CA GLU A 63 -33.03 33.46 -28.46
C GLU A 63 -32.19 32.24 -28.88
N PHE A 64 -32.02 32.01 -30.19
CA PHE A 64 -31.16 30.94 -30.70
C PHE A 64 -29.72 31.09 -30.20
N ASN A 65 -29.15 32.30 -30.28
CA ASN A 65 -27.79 32.55 -29.85
C ASN A 65 -27.61 32.39 -28.34
N ILE A 66 -28.58 32.86 -27.55
CA ILE A 66 -28.59 32.68 -26.09
C ILE A 66 -28.63 31.19 -25.73
N GLU A 67 -29.57 30.44 -26.32
CA GLU A 67 -29.76 29.03 -25.97
C GLU A 67 -28.60 28.14 -26.46
N LYS A 68 -28.07 28.42 -27.66
CA LYS A 68 -26.83 27.80 -28.16
C LYS A 68 -25.67 28.08 -27.22
N GLY A 69 -25.50 29.33 -26.79
CA GLY A 69 -24.48 29.73 -25.82
C GLY A 69 -24.62 28.96 -24.51
N ARG A 70 -25.83 28.90 -23.95
CA ARG A 70 -26.16 28.17 -22.72
C ARG A 70 -25.83 26.68 -22.84
N LEU A 71 -26.22 26.03 -23.94
CA LEU A 71 -25.96 24.61 -24.17
C LEU A 71 -24.46 24.33 -24.27
N VAL A 72 -23.72 25.14 -25.04
CA VAL A 72 -22.26 25.00 -25.20
C VAL A 72 -21.55 25.20 -23.86
N GLN A 73 -21.90 26.22 -23.08
CA GLN A 73 -21.27 26.46 -21.79
C GLN A 73 -21.56 25.34 -20.79
N THR A 74 -22.80 24.85 -20.75
CA THR A 74 -23.19 23.72 -19.89
C THR A 74 -22.39 22.47 -20.22
N GLN A 75 -22.21 22.15 -21.51
CA GLN A 75 -21.41 20.99 -21.93
C GLN A 75 -19.91 21.21 -21.68
N ARG A 76 -19.39 22.43 -21.87
CA ARG A 76 -17.99 22.76 -21.53
C ARG A 76 -17.70 22.52 -20.06
N LEU A 77 -18.58 22.96 -19.16
CA LEU A 77 -18.41 22.72 -17.71
C LEU A 77 -18.37 21.22 -17.38
N LYS A 78 -19.27 20.42 -17.98
CA LYS A 78 -19.24 18.95 -17.82
C LYS A 78 -17.94 18.33 -18.31
N ILE A 79 -17.43 18.80 -19.45
CA ILE A 79 -16.15 18.33 -20.01
C ILE A 79 -14.99 18.72 -19.07
N MET A 80 -14.97 19.94 -18.57
CA MET A 80 -13.95 20.40 -17.62
C MET A 80 -13.95 19.56 -16.34
N GLU A 81 -15.12 19.33 -15.73
CA GLU A 81 -15.23 18.50 -14.52
C GLU A 81 -14.78 17.06 -14.76
N TYR A 82 -15.10 16.49 -15.93
CA TYR A 82 -14.67 15.15 -16.31
C TYR A 82 -13.14 15.05 -16.43
N TYR A 83 -12.50 16.03 -17.08
CA TYR A 83 -11.05 16.05 -17.23
C TYR A 83 -10.34 16.36 -15.92
N GLU A 84 -10.89 17.22 -15.05
CA GLU A 84 -10.34 17.48 -13.73
C GLU A 84 -10.33 16.21 -12.85
N LYS A 85 -11.43 15.43 -12.88
CA LYS A 85 -11.47 14.13 -12.18
C LYS A 85 -10.46 13.15 -12.75
N LYS A 86 -10.32 13.07 -14.07
CA LYS A 86 -9.32 12.21 -14.73
C LYS A 86 -7.90 12.62 -14.37
N GLU A 87 -7.60 13.92 -14.35
CA GLU A 87 -6.29 14.44 -14.01
C GLU A 87 -5.92 14.09 -12.56
N LYS A 88 -6.83 14.35 -11.61
CA LYS A 88 -6.67 13.96 -10.20
C LYS A 88 -6.45 12.45 -10.05
N GLN A 89 -7.19 11.63 -10.79
CA GLN A 89 -7.02 10.17 -10.76
C GLN A 89 -5.63 9.74 -11.27
N ILE A 90 -5.18 10.33 -12.39
CA ILE A 90 -3.86 10.04 -12.95
C ILE A 90 -2.76 10.48 -11.99
N GLU A 91 -2.88 11.65 -11.36
CA GLU A 91 -1.90 12.14 -10.39
C GLU A 91 -1.80 11.21 -9.18
N GLN A 92 -2.94 10.76 -8.64
CA GLN A 92 -2.97 9.78 -7.56
C GLN A 92 -2.34 8.44 -7.99
N GLN A 93 -2.68 7.94 -9.18
CA GLN A 93 -2.08 6.72 -9.71
C GLN A 93 -0.57 6.84 -9.88
N LYS A 94 -0.06 7.98 -10.37
CA LYS A 94 1.38 8.25 -10.45
C LYS A 94 2.04 8.22 -9.07
N LYS A 95 1.43 8.82 -8.05
CA LYS A 95 1.93 8.78 -6.66
C LYS A 95 1.97 7.35 -6.11
N ILE A 96 0.92 6.56 -6.36
CA ILE A 96 0.87 5.14 -5.96
C ILE A 96 1.95 4.33 -6.67
N GLN A 97 2.10 4.50 -7.98
CA GLN A 97 3.12 3.80 -8.77
C GLN A 97 4.53 4.15 -8.30
N MET A 98 4.82 5.44 -8.07
CA MET A 98 6.10 5.89 -7.55
C MET A 98 6.39 5.31 -6.17
N SER A 99 5.41 5.34 -5.26
CA SER A 99 5.53 4.75 -3.92
C SER A 99 5.79 3.24 -3.98
N ASN A 100 5.05 2.52 -4.82
CA ASN A 100 5.23 1.08 -5.01
C ASN A 100 6.62 0.76 -5.58
N LEU A 101 7.10 1.54 -6.56
CA LEU A 101 8.43 1.35 -7.13
C LEU A 101 9.53 1.58 -6.09
N MET A 102 9.42 2.63 -5.27
CA MET A 102 10.36 2.91 -4.18
C MET A 102 10.35 1.81 -3.13
N ASN A 103 9.16 1.30 -2.77
CA ASN A 103 9.04 0.18 -1.84
C ASN A 103 9.67 -1.10 -2.41
N GLN A 104 9.44 -1.40 -3.69
CA GLN A 104 10.08 -2.54 -4.36
C GLN A 104 11.61 -2.41 -4.38
N ALA A 105 12.13 -1.21 -4.68
CA ALA A 105 13.57 -0.95 -4.63
C ALA A 105 14.13 -1.17 -3.22
N ARG A 106 13.43 -0.67 -2.19
CA ARG A 106 13.79 -0.89 -0.79
C ARG A 106 13.80 -2.37 -0.41
N LEU A 107 12.77 -3.12 -0.79
CA LEU A 107 12.69 -4.57 -0.52
C LEU A 107 13.80 -5.33 -1.24
N LYS A 108 14.17 -4.96 -2.47
CA LYS A 108 15.30 -5.56 -3.18
C LYS A 108 16.62 -5.37 -2.42
N VAL A 109 16.87 -4.17 -1.90
CA VAL A 109 18.07 -3.90 -1.09
C VAL A 109 18.04 -4.70 0.22
N LEU A 110 16.90 -4.77 0.90
CA LEU A 110 16.77 -5.55 2.13
C LEU A 110 17.00 -7.04 1.88
N LYS A 111 16.43 -7.58 0.79
CA LYS A 111 16.64 -8.97 0.38
C LYS A 111 18.11 -9.25 0.08
N ALA A 112 18.76 -8.40 -0.73
CA ALA A 112 20.18 -8.56 -1.02
C ALA A 112 21.05 -8.53 0.25
N ARG A 113 20.69 -7.70 1.24
CA ARG A 113 21.37 -7.70 2.55
C ARG A 113 21.18 -8.99 3.32
N ASP A 114 19.97 -9.54 3.32
CA ASP A 114 19.66 -10.81 3.99
C ASP A 114 20.34 -12.00 3.30
N ASP A 115 20.38 -11.98 1.96
CA ASP A 115 21.09 -12.97 1.14
C ASP A 115 22.59 -12.97 1.47
N MET A 116 23.23 -11.79 1.58
CA MET A 116 24.64 -11.67 1.99
C MET A 116 24.92 -12.24 3.38
N ILE A 117 24.03 -12.02 4.35
CA ILE A 117 24.17 -12.59 5.70
C ILE A 117 24.00 -14.11 5.65
N SER A 118 23.02 -14.59 4.90
CA SER A 118 22.76 -16.02 4.73
C SER A 118 23.95 -16.74 4.08
N GLU A 119 24.57 -16.14 3.07
CA GLU A 119 25.81 -16.64 2.46
C GLU A 119 26.97 -16.68 3.45
N MET A 120 27.15 -15.63 4.25
CA MET A 120 28.19 -15.59 5.30
C MET A 120 27.98 -16.70 6.34
N LEU A 121 26.75 -16.91 6.81
CA LEU A 121 26.43 -17.97 7.76
C LEU A 121 26.63 -19.36 7.14
N ASN A 122 26.28 -19.54 5.87
CA ASN A 122 26.54 -20.78 5.15
C ASN A 122 28.04 -21.06 5.01
N GLU A 123 28.86 -20.03 4.75
CA GLU A 123 30.32 -20.17 4.73
C GLU A 123 30.88 -20.50 6.13
N ALA A 124 30.33 -19.90 7.19
CA ALA A 124 30.67 -20.26 8.56
C ALA A 124 30.34 -21.73 8.87
N ARG A 125 29.17 -22.24 8.41
CA ARG A 125 28.81 -23.66 8.51
C ARG A 125 29.81 -24.57 7.81
N LYS A 126 30.22 -24.22 6.58
CA LYS A 126 31.25 -24.99 5.83
C LYS A 126 32.58 -25.02 6.57
N ARG A 127 32.99 -23.91 7.20
CA ARG A 127 34.21 -23.85 8.02
C ARG A 127 34.09 -24.72 9.29
N LEU A 128 32.92 -24.74 9.93
CA LEU A 128 32.66 -25.66 11.07
C LEU A 128 32.75 -27.12 10.64
N ALA A 129 32.23 -27.47 9.46
CA ALA A 129 32.36 -28.82 8.91
C ALA A 129 33.82 -29.22 8.68
N ASN A 130 34.71 -28.29 8.35
CA ASN A 130 36.15 -28.56 8.24
C ASN A 130 36.80 -28.82 9.61
N ILE A 131 36.38 -28.12 10.67
CA ILE A 131 36.85 -28.39 12.04
C ILE A 131 36.42 -29.79 12.49
N ALA A 132 35.23 -30.22 12.09
CA ALA A 132 34.74 -31.56 12.40
C ALA A 132 35.53 -32.71 11.74
N LYS A 133 36.36 -32.40 10.75
CA LYS A 133 37.29 -33.35 10.12
C LYS A 133 38.65 -33.41 10.81
N ASP A 134 38.98 -32.44 11.67
CA ASP A 134 40.27 -32.38 12.36
C ASP A 134 40.27 -33.34 13.57
N PRO A 135 41.04 -34.44 13.52
CA PRO A 135 41.04 -35.47 14.56
C PRO A 135 41.65 -35.01 15.89
N SER A 136 42.33 -33.85 15.93
CA SER A 136 42.92 -33.32 17.16
C SER A 136 41.98 -32.38 17.91
N ARG A 137 41.29 -31.50 17.18
CA ARG A 137 40.43 -30.45 17.74
C ARG A 137 39.01 -30.94 18.02
N TYR A 138 38.50 -31.83 17.18
CA TYR A 138 37.12 -32.28 17.28
C TYR A 138 36.82 -33.10 18.56
N PRO A 139 37.68 -34.03 19.01
CA PRO A 139 37.44 -34.76 20.26
C PRO A 139 37.41 -33.84 21.49
N ALA A 140 38.32 -32.87 21.57
CA ALA A 140 38.34 -31.89 22.66
C ALA A 140 37.07 -31.01 22.67
N LEU A 141 36.56 -30.66 21.48
CA LEU A 141 35.29 -29.95 21.35
C LEU A 141 34.11 -30.82 21.81
N MET A 142 34.08 -32.11 21.41
CA MET A 142 33.03 -33.04 21.84
C MET A 142 33.03 -33.28 23.34
N ASP A 143 34.21 -33.36 23.97
CA ASP A 143 34.32 -33.44 25.44
C ASP A 143 33.58 -32.27 26.09
N GLY A 144 33.81 -31.04 25.64
CA GLY A 144 33.15 -29.85 26.16
C GLY A 144 31.64 -29.82 25.88
N LEU A 145 31.22 -30.22 24.67
CA LEU A 145 29.80 -30.24 24.29
C LEU A 145 28.99 -31.27 25.09
N VAL A 146 29.57 -32.45 25.33
CA VAL A 146 28.99 -33.50 26.18
C VAL A 146 28.85 -32.99 27.61
N LEU A 147 29.93 -32.42 28.18
CA LEU A 147 29.91 -31.93 29.55
C LEU A 147 28.91 -30.78 29.75
N GLN A 148 28.84 -29.83 28.81
CA GLN A 148 27.85 -28.75 28.85
C GLN A 148 26.42 -29.30 28.81
N GLY A 149 26.15 -30.30 27.97
CA GLY A 149 24.83 -30.93 27.88
C GLY A 149 24.41 -31.59 29.21
N PHE A 150 25.34 -32.25 29.89
CA PHE A 150 25.08 -32.85 31.21
C PHE A 150 24.72 -31.81 32.26
N TYR A 151 25.46 -30.70 32.32
CA TYR A 151 25.15 -29.60 33.25
C TYR A 151 23.82 -28.90 32.96
N GLN A 152 23.33 -28.96 31.72
CA GLN A 152 22.07 -28.34 31.35
C GLN A 152 20.86 -29.24 31.59
N LEU A 153 21.01 -30.56 31.46
CA LEU A 153 19.94 -31.54 31.74
C LEU A 153 19.76 -31.81 33.23
N LEU A 154 20.86 -31.97 33.99
CA LEU A 154 20.83 -32.33 35.42
C LEU A 154 19.98 -33.57 35.77
N GLU A 155 19.91 -34.55 34.86
CA GLU A 155 19.12 -35.77 34.99
C GLU A 155 20.01 -36.98 35.35
N THR A 156 19.42 -38.01 35.96
CA THR A 156 20.15 -39.25 36.33
C THR A 156 20.33 -40.20 35.16
N LYS A 157 19.42 -40.17 34.17
CA LYS A 157 19.44 -41.02 32.97
C LYS A 157 19.35 -40.14 31.73
N VAL A 158 20.38 -40.20 30.90
CA VAL A 158 20.50 -39.40 29.67
C VAL A 158 20.74 -40.29 28.47
N THR A 159 19.99 -40.04 27.39
CA THR A 159 20.18 -40.69 26.09
C THR A 159 20.81 -39.70 25.12
N ILE A 160 21.92 -40.06 24.49
CA ILE A 160 22.64 -39.21 23.53
C ILE A 160 22.42 -39.73 22.10
N ARG A 161 22.07 -38.82 21.19
CA ARG A 161 22.07 -39.02 19.74
C ARG A 161 23.24 -38.29 19.12
N CYS A 162 23.96 -38.98 18.25
CA CYS A 162 25.10 -38.44 17.51
C CYS A 162 25.04 -38.91 16.05
N ARG A 163 25.95 -38.43 15.20
CA ARG A 163 26.13 -38.98 13.85
C ARG A 163 26.84 -40.34 13.93
N LYS A 164 26.56 -41.25 12.98
CA LYS A 164 27.19 -42.59 12.94
C LYS A 164 28.73 -42.55 12.95
N GLN A 165 29.31 -41.55 12.31
CA GLN A 165 30.76 -41.36 12.20
C GLN A 165 31.43 -40.97 13.54
N ASP A 166 30.67 -40.40 14.48
CA ASP A 166 31.20 -39.88 15.75
C ASP A 166 31.04 -40.82 16.94
N LEU A 167 30.44 -42.00 16.72
CA LEU A 167 30.15 -42.95 17.78
C LEU A 167 31.36 -43.22 18.69
N GLN A 168 32.54 -43.44 18.08
CA GLN A 168 33.77 -43.73 18.82
C GLN A 168 34.25 -42.52 19.65
N VAL A 169 34.20 -41.32 19.06
CA VAL A 169 34.62 -40.07 19.72
C VAL A 169 33.67 -39.74 20.87
N VAL A 170 32.37 -39.86 20.65
CA VAL A 170 31.35 -39.61 21.66
C VAL A 170 31.44 -40.62 22.80
N GLN A 171 31.69 -41.90 22.51
CA GLN A 171 31.87 -42.91 23.54
C GLN A 171 33.09 -42.63 24.43
N ALA A 172 34.21 -42.22 23.83
CA ALA A 172 35.41 -41.80 24.58
C ALA A 172 35.12 -40.54 25.42
N ALA A 173 34.43 -39.55 24.86
CA ALA A 173 34.04 -38.33 25.55
C ALA A 173 33.10 -38.59 26.75
N ILE A 174 32.15 -39.51 26.61
CA ILE A 174 31.26 -39.92 27.70
C ILE A 174 32.07 -40.51 28.86
N GLN A 175 32.97 -41.45 28.58
CA GLN A 175 33.79 -42.10 29.62
C GLN A 175 34.64 -41.10 30.39
N LYS A 176 35.20 -40.10 29.70
CA LYS A 176 36.00 -39.04 30.31
C LYS A 176 35.17 -38.05 31.13
N ASN A 177 33.94 -37.73 30.69
CA ASN A 177 33.11 -36.71 31.31
C ASN A 177 32.25 -37.21 32.50
N ILE A 178 31.92 -38.50 32.58
CA ILE A 178 31.20 -39.08 33.71
C ILE A 178 31.85 -38.76 35.08
N PRO A 179 33.17 -38.99 35.30
CA PRO A 179 33.78 -38.69 36.59
C PRO A 179 33.81 -37.19 36.91
N ILE A 180 34.01 -36.33 35.89
CA ILE A 180 34.02 -34.87 36.04
C ILE A 180 32.64 -34.37 36.48
N TYR A 181 31.58 -34.87 35.84
CA TYR A 181 30.21 -34.53 36.20
C TYR A 181 29.85 -35.01 37.60
N LYS A 182 30.23 -36.25 37.96
CA LYS A 182 30.01 -36.82 39.31
C LYS A 182 30.69 -35.99 40.40
N ALA A 183 31.92 -35.52 40.15
CA ALA A 183 32.65 -34.67 41.09
C ALA A 183 31.98 -33.31 41.31
N ALA A 184 31.43 -32.70 40.25
CA ALA A 184 30.81 -31.38 40.30
C ALA A 184 29.39 -31.40 40.88
N VAL A 185 28.53 -32.31 40.42
CA VAL A 185 27.09 -32.33 40.76
C VAL A 185 26.78 -33.29 41.93
N LYS A 186 27.75 -34.14 42.32
CA LYS A 186 27.58 -35.19 43.36
C LYS A 186 26.42 -36.15 43.10
N ASN A 187 26.01 -36.29 41.84
CA ASN A 187 24.90 -37.15 41.44
C ASN A 187 25.38 -38.16 40.38
N ASN A 188 24.82 -39.37 40.40
CA ASN A 188 25.19 -40.41 39.44
C ASN A 188 24.43 -40.21 38.12
N ILE A 189 25.16 -40.30 37.01
CA ILE A 189 24.60 -40.22 35.65
C ILE A 189 24.82 -41.54 34.91
N GLU A 190 23.74 -42.11 34.41
CA GLU A 190 23.72 -43.22 33.46
C GLU A 190 23.51 -42.66 32.06
N VAL A 191 24.51 -42.81 31.20
CA VAL A 191 24.48 -42.31 29.82
C VAL A 191 24.34 -43.48 28.86
N ARG A 192 23.32 -43.44 28.01
CA ARG A 192 23.12 -44.41 26.92
C ARG A 192 23.22 -43.70 25.58
N ILE A 193 23.81 -44.36 24.59
CA ILE A 193 23.83 -43.86 23.20
C ILE A 193 22.66 -44.54 22.47
N ASP A 194 21.82 -43.73 21.82
CA ASP A 194 20.74 -44.23 20.96
C ASP A 194 21.37 -44.81 19.68
N GLN A 195 21.24 -46.13 19.48
CA GLN A 195 21.76 -46.82 18.29
C GLN A 195 20.70 -46.97 17.19
N ASP A 196 19.44 -46.63 17.48
CA ASP A 196 18.34 -46.75 16.53
C ASP A 196 18.10 -45.43 15.80
N ASN A 197 18.29 -44.29 16.49
CA ASN A 197 18.09 -42.94 15.95
C ASN A 197 19.39 -42.12 15.93
N PHE A 198 20.05 -42.09 14.79
CA PHE A 198 21.21 -41.22 14.55
C PHE A 198 20.81 -39.85 14.03
N LEU A 199 21.68 -38.86 14.25
CA LEU A 199 21.56 -37.55 13.61
C LEU A 199 21.76 -37.67 12.09
N SER A 200 21.12 -36.76 11.34
CA SER A 200 21.27 -36.69 9.88
C SER A 200 22.74 -36.57 9.49
N PRO A 201 23.19 -37.24 8.40
CA PRO A 201 24.56 -37.08 7.90
C PRO A 201 24.87 -35.66 7.40
N ASP A 202 23.86 -34.83 7.17
CA ASP A 202 24.02 -33.44 6.71
C ASP A 202 24.53 -32.50 7.82
N ILE A 203 24.49 -32.95 9.08
CA ILE A 203 24.93 -32.18 10.25
C ILE A 203 26.45 -32.25 10.36
N SER A 204 27.09 -31.09 10.45
CA SER A 204 28.54 -30.92 10.52
C SER A 204 29.14 -31.56 11.76
N GLY A 205 28.36 -31.69 12.84
CA GLY A 205 28.76 -32.42 14.04
C GLY A 205 27.96 -32.03 15.28
N GLY A 206 28.33 -32.65 16.40
CA GLY A 206 27.72 -32.41 17.70
C GLY A 206 26.74 -33.49 18.12
N ILE A 207 26.00 -33.16 19.18
CA ILE A 207 25.20 -34.13 19.92
C ILE A 207 23.84 -33.54 20.29
N GLU A 208 22.85 -34.42 20.36
CA GLU A 208 21.57 -34.12 20.99
C GLU A 208 21.39 -35.03 22.20
N MET A 209 20.97 -34.45 23.31
CA MET A 209 20.74 -35.19 24.55
C MET A 209 19.26 -35.17 24.91
N TYR A 210 18.77 -36.29 25.40
CA TYR A 210 17.40 -36.50 25.82
C TYR A 210 17.35 -37.02 27.25
N ASN A 211 16.32 -36.63 28.00
CA ASN A 211 16.03 -37.26 29.28
C ASN A 211 15.45 -38.68 29.09
N ALA A 212 15.32 -39.43 30.19
CA ALA A 212 14.79 -40.80 30.19
C ALA A 212 13.40 -40.93 29.52
N ASN A 213 12.58 -39.87 29.61
CA ASN A 213 11.21 -39.85 29.08
C ASN A 213 11.11 -39.26 27.66
N GLY A 214 12.23 -38.84 27.06
CA GLY A 214 12.28 -38.18 25.76
C GLY A 214 11.59 -36.80 25.67
N LYS A 215 11.15 -36.23 26.80
CA LYS A 215 10.41 -34.94 26.84
C LYS A 215 11.32 -33.72 26.80
N ILE A 216 12.49 -33.80 27.43
CA ILE A 216 13.46 -32.70 27.47
C ILE A 216 14.56 -33.03 26.47
N LYS A 217 14.77 -32.13 25.49
CA LYS A 217 15.83 -32.23 24.49
C LYS A 217 16.80 -31.05 24.63
N VAL A 218 18.08 -31.35 24.73
CA VAL A 218 19.16 -30.35 24.60
C VAL A 218 19.87 -30.61 23.26
N SER A 219 19.66 -29.71 22.30
CA SER A 219 20.37 -29.77 21.02
C SER A 219 21.66 -28.95 21.12
N ASN A 220 22.80 -29.63 21.14
CA ASN A 220 24.13 -29.02 21.21
C ASN A 220 24.93 -29.38 19.95
N THR A 221 24.26 -29.32 18.80
CA THR A 221 24.88 -29.45 17.48
C THR A 221 25.64 -28.19 17.10
N LEU A 222 26.62 -28.30 16.20
CA LEU A 222 27.40 -27.14 15.75
C LEU A 222 26.51 -26.11 15.04
N GLU A 223 25.51 -26.57 14.29
CA GLU A 223 24.50 -25.75 13.62
C GLU A 223 23.63 -24.99 14.61
N SER A 224 23.05 -25.67 15.61
CA SER A 224 22.20 -25.00 16.60
C SER A 224 22.97 -23.95 17.40
N ARG A 225 24.24 -24.21 17.70
CA ARG A 225 25.12 -23.23 18.34
C ARG A 225 25.44 -22.05 17.44
N LEU A 226 25.76 -22.30 16.18
CA LEU A 226 26.02 -21.25 15.22
C LEU A 226 24.79 -20.35 15.06
N ASP A 227 23.60 -20.95 14.93
CA ASP A 227 22.36 -20.20 14.76
C ASP A 227 22.03 -19.35 16.01
N LEU A 228 22.23 -19.91 17.20
CA LEU A 228 22.03 -19.19 18.47
C LEU A 228 23.03 -18.02 18.62
N MET A 229 24.30 -18.26 18.31
CA MET A 229 25.33 -17.21 18.32
C MET A 229 25.07 -16.16 17.24
N ALA A 230 24.68 -16.58 16.04
CA ALA A 230 24.36 -15.69 14.94
C ALA A 230 23.25 -14.73 15.36
N GLN A 231 22.15 -15.23 15.93
CA GLN A 231 21.03 -14.41 16.43
C GLN A 231 21.47 -13.36 17.46
N GLN A 232 22.32 -13.74 18.41
CA GLN A 232 22.83 -12.80 19.44
C GLN A 232 23.79 -11.77 18.85
N MET A 233 24.64 -12.18 17.90
CA MET A 233 25.66 -11.34 17.29
C MET A 233 25.16 -10.59 16.05
N MET A 234 23.91 -10.80 15.62
CA MET A 234 23.31 -10.12 14.47
C MET A 234 23.49 -8.58 14.50
N PRO A 235 23.30 -7.90 15.64
CA PRO A 235 23.51 -6.45 15.71
C PRO A 235 24.96 -6.04 15.38
N GLU A 236 25.93 -6.80 15.91
CA GLU A 236 27.36 -6.55 15.69
C GLU A 236 27.76 -6.88 14.25
N ILE A 237 27.31 -8.02 13.71
CA ILE A 237 27.51 -8.44 12.32
C ILE A 237 26.97 -7.37 11.37
N ARG A 238 25.76 -6.84 11.63
CA ARG A 238 25.17 -5.77 10.84
C ARG A 238 26.03 -4.52 10.84
N VAL A 239 26.55 -4.12 12.01
CA VAL A 239 27.41 -2.94 12.14
C VAL A 239 28.75 -3.14 11.43
N ALA A 240 29.34 -4.34 11.54
CA ALA A 240 30.61 -4.66 10.89
C ALA A 240 30.48 -4.71 9.35
N LEU A 241 29.40 -5.28 8.82
CA LEU A 241 29.19 -5.43 7.37
C LEU A 241 28.67 -4.15 6.70
N PHE A 242 27.72 -3.46 7.34
CA PHE A 242 26.98 -2.35 6.70
C PHE A 242 27.23 -0.99 7.35
N GLY A 243 28.07 -0.93 8.38
CA GLY A 243 28.39 0.28 9.12
C GLY A 243 27.38 0.62 10.23
N GLN A 244 27.78 1.56 11.08
CA GLN A 244 26.93 2.07 12.15
C GLN A 244 25.82 2.97 11.60
N ASN A 245 24.69 2.99 12.31
CA ASN A 245 23.62 3.93 11.99
C ASN A 245 24.02 5.33 12.46
N GLN A 246 24.26 6.25 11.52
CA GLN A 246 24.62 7.64 11.80
C GLN A 246 23.58 8.39 12.64
N ASN A 247 22.32 7.94 12.62
CA ASN A 247 21.24 8.56 13.38
C ASN A 247 21.13 8.01 14.82
N ARG A 248 21.84 6.94 15.19
CA ARG A 248 21.83 6.39 16.55
C ARG A 248 22.82 7.17 17.41
N LYS A 249 22.32 7.99 18.34
CA LYS A 249 23.14 8.82 19.24
C LYS A 249 23.43 8.18 20.60
N PHE A 250 22.56 7.27 21.05
CA PHE A 250 22.65 6.64 22.38
C PHE A 250 22.69 5.11 22.27
N LEU A 251 23.45 4.48 23.17
CA LEU A 251 23.62 3.03 23.26
C LEU A 251 22.88 2.42 24.45
N ASP A 252 22.22 3.26 25.25
CA ASP A 252 21.46 2.93 26.46
C ASP A 252 20.23 2.05 26.19
#